data_AF-A0A945RWF7-F1
#
_entry.id   AF-A0A945RWF7-F1
#
_cell.length_a   1.000
_cell.length_b   1.000
_cell.length_c   1.000
_cell.angle_alpha   90.00
_cell.angle_beta   90.00
_cell.angle_gamma   90.00
#
_symmetry.space_group_name_H-M   'P 1'
#
loop_
_entity.id
_entity.type
_entity.pdbx_description
1 polymer ?
#
loop_
_entity_poly.entity_id
_entity_poly.type
_entity_poly.pdbx_seq_one_letter_code
_entity_poly.pdbx_strand_id
1 'polypeptide(L)'
;MWVLILVVGALNGWPCCGAQDKKTARPETPPFQKETQELVRVAQLIPGRAVSRHYPYALPTLLKHVAEKTSVNVIPEPVIIESFEDERIFDCPYIYANFADRSDWTFSERERTQLKGYLSRGGFLYIDAGINAEFLRESAALGQHHSFGEWDACPQLKEAFGTLFPGKAFRPLSRSHPIFRVHHAGLPDPAILPDTVREFVVNEKWPDGTYSAVGLKVGGRLAVLVTPIIAMGWGRNTLGNWRTTIRFRVRETTEGLSDYLRTAAYSGARFEVVREDAGQDVIFCQKRALPAWVNEPEGDWRVFRYYGSREISDFAHVFYTRLGVNFLLYALTH
;
A
#
# COMPACT_ATOMS: atom_id res chain seq x y z
N MET A 1 19.34 41.56 26.69
CA MET A 1 18.36 42.34 25.92
C MET A 1 17.35 41.32 25.36
N TRP A 2 16.20 41.00 25.94
CA TRP A 2 15.38 41.54 27.03
C TRP A 2 15.02 40.42 28.03
N VAL A 3 14.80 40.81 29.28
CA VAL A 3 14.26 40.01 30.40
C VAL A 3 12.78 40.36 30.55
N LEU A 4 11.90 39.41 30.87
CA LEU A 4 10.81 39.65 31.82
C LEU A 4 10.20 38.35 32.40
N ILE A 5 10.39 38.19 33.70
CA ILE A 5 9.55 37.40 34.62
C ILE A 5 8.79 38.44 35.47
N LEU A 6 7.47 38.28 35.65
CA LEU A 6 6.74 38.62 36.89
C LEU A 6 5.24 38.33 36.74
N VAL A 7 4.67 37.55 37.67
CA VAL A 7 3.54 37.99 38.50
C VAL A 7 3.68 37.34 39.89
N VAL A 8 3.66 38.19 40.93
CA VAL A 8 3.44 37.84 42.33
C VAL A 8 1.99 38.16 42.67
N GLY A 9 1.32 37.28 43.41
CA GLY A 9 0.05 37.55 44.09
C GLY A 9 -0.07 36.65 45.31
N ALA A 10 -0.12 37.25 46.50
CA ALA A 10 -0.02 36.61 47.80
C ALA A 10 -1.35 36.00 48.32
N LEU A 11 -1.19 34.91 49.06
CA LEU A 11 -1.88 34.45 50.28
C LEU A 11 -3.38 34.77 50.48
N ASN A 12 -4.18 33.72 50.68
CA ASN A 12 -5.13 33.61 51.80
C ASN A 12 -5.53 32.15 52.09
N GLY A 13 -5.92 31.90 53.36
CA GLY A 13 -5.94 30.63 54.08
C GLY A 13 -6.97 29.55 53.69
N TRP A 14 -6.66 28.32 54.16
CA TRP A 14 -7.41 27.08 54.49
C TRP A 14 -8.93 26.91 54.26
N PRO A 15 -9.48 25.66 54.28
CA PRO A 15 -8.85 24.35 54.56
C PRO A 15 -9.03 23.26 53.49
N CYS A 16 -8.21 22.21 53.62
CA CYS A 16 -8.31 20.95 52.90
C CYS A 16 -9.71 20.32 52.99
N CYS A 17 -10.32 20.08 51.84
CA CYS A 17 -11.43 19.15 51.70
C CYS A 17 -11.10 18.23 50.51
N GLY A 18 -10.94 16.94 50.78
CA GLY A 18 -10.63 15.94 49.77
C GLY A 18 -11.74 15.85 48.73
N ALA A 19 -11.49 16.34 47.53
CA ALA A 19 -12.30 16.06 46.36
C ALA A 19 -11.69 14.84 45.66
N GLN A 20 -12.40 13.71 45.74
CA GLN A 20 -12.14 12.57 44.87
C GLN A 20 -12.33 13.02 43.42
N ASP A 21 -11.26 12.94 42.62
CA ASP A 21 -11.32 13.06 41.18
C ASP A 21 -12.23 11.96 40.62
N LYS A 22 -13.51 12.30 40.41
CA LYS A 22 -14.39 11.54 39.54
C LYS A 22 -13.86 11.70 38.12
N LYS A 23 -13.02 10.76 37.69
CA LYS A 23 -12.78 10.47 36.27
C LYS A 23 -14.14 10.22 35.62
N THR A 24 -14.72 11.24 35.02
CA THR A 24 -15.83 11.09 34.08
C THR A 24 -15.31 10.27 32.91
N ALA A 25 -15.65 8.98 32.91
CA ALA A 25 -15.46 8.13 31.75
C ALA A 25 -16.12 8.82 30.54
N ARG A 26 -15.37 8.93 29.44
CA ARG A 26 -15.98 9.32 28.16
C ARG A 26 -17.10 8.33 27.87
N PRO A 27 -18.29 8.77 27.44
CA PRO A 27 -19.33 7.85 27.02
C PRO A 27 -18.75 6.93 25.94
N GLU A 28 -18.78 5.63 26.21
CA GLU A 28 -18.43 4.62 25.21
C GLU A 28 -19.42 4.78 24.05
N THR A 29 -18.89 5.05 22.85
CA THR A 29 -19.71 5.07 21.64
C THR A 29 -20.40 3.72 21.52
N PRO A 30 -21.74 3.65 21.42
CA PRO A 30 -22.42 2.38 21.28
C PRO A 30 -21.86 1.63 20.06
N PRO A 31 -21.67 0.30 20.14
CA PRO A 31 -21.17 -0.46 19.02
C PRO A 31 -22.10 -0.28 17.82
N PHE A 32 -21.53 0.03 16.65
CA PHE A 32 -22.28 0.10 15.40
C PHE A 32 -22.98 -1.25 15.16
N GLN A 33 -24.31 -1.25 15.04
CA GLN A 33 -25.09 -2.45 14.75
C GLN A 33 -24.87 -2.85 13.29
N LYS A 34 -23.98 -3.82 13.05
CA LYS A 34 -23.68 -4.35 11.71
C LYS A 34 -24.67 -5.40 11.22
N GLU A 35 -25.38 -6.04 12.13
CA GLU A 35 -26.22 -7.22 11.88
C GLU A 35 -27.37 -6.94 10.90
N THR A 36 -27.77 -5.68 10.73
CA THR A 36 -28.81 -5.26 9.78
C THR A 36 -28.27 -4.83 8.41
N GLN A 37 -26.94 -4.80 8.23
CA GLN A 37 -26.31 -4.40 6.96
C GLN A 37 -26.05 -5.60 6.05
N GLU A 38 -26.13 -5.37 4.74
CA GLU A 38 -25.82 -6.37 3.73
C GLU A 38 -24.39 -6.91 3.91
N LEU A 39 -24.28 -8.23 3.84
CA LEU A 39 -23.03 -8.95 4.08
C LEU A 39 -22.13 -8.86 2.84
N VAL A 40 -20.93 -8.31 3.00
CA VAL A 40 -19.95 -8.17 1.92
C VAL A 40 -19.02 -9.37 1.89
N ARG A 41 -18.98 -10.07 0.75
CA ARG A 41 -18.01 -11.13 0.45
C ARG A 41 -16.91 -10.60 -0.46
N VAL A 42 -15.68 -10.99 -0.17
CA VAL A 42 -14.51 -10.65 -0.98
C VAL A 42 -13.95 -11.94 -1.57
N ALA A 43 -13.69 -11.95 -2.87
CA ALA A 43 -13.05 -13.08 -3.53
C ALA A 43 -11.53 -12.94 -3.52
N GLN A 44 -10.84 -14.07 -3.41
CA GLN A 44 -9.39 -14.17 -3.56
C GLN A 44 -9.05 -15.16 -4.66
N LEU A 45 -8.34 -14.69 -5.69
CA LEU A 45 -7.80 -15.55 -6.74
C LEU A 45 -6.61 -16.34 -6.21
N ILE A 46 -6.71 -17.67 -6.23
CA ILE A 46 -5.63 -18.61 -5.89
C ILE A 46 -5.59 -19.70 -6.96
N PRO A 47 -4.83 -19.52 -8.05
CA PRO A 47 -4.75 -20.51 -9.11
C PRO A 47 -4.07 -21.81 -8.66
N GLY A 48 -4.61 -22.96 -9.07
CA GLY A 48 -3.97 -24.27 -8.87
C GLY A 48 -3.91 -24.74 -7.41
N ARG A 49 -2.78 -25.32 -6.98
CA ARG A 49 -2.63 -25.93 -5.64
C ARG A 49 -2.68 -24.86 -4.55
N ALA A 50 -3.86 -24.68 -3.97
CA ALA A 50 -4.19 -23.74 -2.87
C ALA A 50 -3.24 -23.72 -1.65
N VAL A 51 -2.33 -24.70 -1.55
CA VAL A 51 -1.35 -24.88 -0.48
C VAL A 51 -0.18 -23.88 -0.56
N SER A 52 0.21 -23.42 -1.76
CA SER A 52 1.33 -22.48 -1.91
C SER A 52 0.83 -21.14 -2.46
N ARG A 53 0.78 -20.12 -1.60
CA ARG A 53 0.43 -18.75 -1.98
C ARG A 53 1.22 -17.73 -1.18
N HIS A 54 1.45 -16.57 -1.75
CA HIS A 54 2.14 -15.48 -1.08
C HIS A 54 1.23 -14.82 -0.04
N TYR A 55 1.79 -14.52 1.12
CA TYR A 55 1.10 -13.82 2.20
C TYR A 55 -0.30 -14.41 2.54
N PRO A 56 -0.41 -15.71 2.89
CA PRO A 56 -1.69 -16.41 2.99
C PRO A 56 -2.68 -15.87 4.04
N TYR A 57 -2.18 -15.10 5.01
CA TYR A 57 -2.99 -14.46 6.05
C TYR A 57 -3.27 -12.98 5.79
N ALA A 58 -2.66 -12.38 4.76
CA ALA A 58 -2.75 -10.93 4.53
C ALA A 58 -4.18 -10.46 4.26
N LEU A 59 -4.85 -11.05 3.28
CA LEU A 59 -6.24 -10.66 2.98
C LEU A 59 -7.19 -10.96 4.15
N PRO A 60 -7.22 -12.17 4.75
CA PRO A 60 -8.12 -12.44 5.88
C PRO A 60 -7.93 -11.48 7.07
N THR A 61 -6.69 -11.11 7.37
CA THR A 61 -6.38 -10.18 8.47
C THR A 61 -6.76 -8.74 8.14
N LEU A 62 -6.63 -8.32 6.87
CA LEU A 62 -7.16 -7.04 6.40
C LEU A 62 -8.70 -7.00 6.50
N LEU A 63 -9.38 -8.03 6.02
CA LEU A 63 -10.85 -8.10 6.08
C LEU A 63 -11.35 -8.12 7.53
N LYS A 64 -10.69 -8.88 8.41
CA LYS A 64 -10.95 -8.82 9.86
C LYS A 64 -10.76 -7.41 10.41
N HIS A 65 -9.68 -6.72 10.06
CA HIS A 65 -9.44 -5.35 10.50
C HIS A 65 -10.54 -4.39 10.02
N VAL A 66 -10.98 -4.50 8.76
CA VAL A 66 -12.10 -3.72 8.22
C VAL A 66 -13.39 -4.01 9.00
N ALA A 67 -13.68 -5.28 9.26
CA ALA A 67 -14.82 -5.71 10.06
C ALA A 67 -14.74 -5.23 11.53
N GLU A 68 -13.56 -4.97 12.08
CA GLU A 68 -13.41 -4.46 13.44
C GLU A 68 -13.40 -2.93 13.52
N LYS A 69 -12.90 -2.23 12.49
CA LYS A 69 -12.58 -0.79 12.55
C LYS A 69 -13.46 0.10 11.69
N THR A 70 -14.32 -0.47 10.85
CA THR A 70 -15.25 0.29 10.01
C THR A 70 -16.69 -0.15 10.27
N SER A 71 -17.68 0.50 9.69
CA SER A 71 -19.07 0.05 9.75
C SER A 71 -19.35 -1.13 8.80
N VAL A 72 -18.48 -1.43 7.82
CA VAL A 72 -18.72 -2.44 6.79
C VAL A 72 -18.88 -3.84 7.40
N ASN A 73 -19.95 -4.55 7.01
CA ASN A 73 -20.23 -5.93 7.39
C ASN A 73 -19.53 -6.93 6.44
N VAL A 74 -18.19 -6.94 6.44
CA VAL A 74 -17.38 -7.82 5.58
C VAL A 74 -17.04 -9.14 6.27
N ILE A 75 -17.09 -10.25 5.53
CA ILE A 75 -16.66 -11.56 6.03
C ILE A 75 -15.13 -11.66 5.99
N PRO A 76 -14.45 -11.99 7.11
CA PRO A 76 -13.00 -12.15 7.14
C PRO A 76 -12.46 -13.29 6.25
N GLU A 77 -13.20 -14.39 6.13
CA GLU A 77 -12.86 -15.50 5.24
C GLU A 77 -13.22 -15.19 3.77
N PRO A 78 -12.22 -15.03 2.88
CA PRO A 78 -12.49 -14.74 1.47
C PRO A 78 -13.05 -15.95 0.73
N VAL A 79 -13.85 -15.69 -0.30
CA VAL A 79 -14.28 -16.71 -1.27
C VAL A 79 -13.10 -17.07 -2.15
N ILE A 80 -12.58 -18.28 -2.03
CA ILE A 80 -11.46 -18.74 -2.87
C ILE A 80 -11.98 -19.13 -4.25
N ILE A 81 -11.43 -18.48 -5.28
CA ILE A 81 -11.65 -18.79 -6.69
C ILE A 81 -10.32 -19.20 -7.33
N GLU A 82 -10.31 -20.25 -8.15
CA GLU A 82 -9.09 -20.72 -8.83
C GLU A 82 -8.88 -20.01 -10.17
N SER A 83 -9.93 -19.42 -10.72
CA SER A 83 -9.97 -18.82 -12.05
C SER A 83 -11.01 -17.70 -12.10
N PHE A 84 -10.83 -16.76 -13.03
CA PHE A 84 -11.85 -15.74 -13.32
C PHE A 84 -13.08 -16.30 -14.07
N GLU A 85 -13.08 -17.57 -14.44
CA GLU A 85 -14.26 -18.25 -14.99
C GLU A 85 -15.34 -18.50 -13.94
N ASP A 86 -14.94 -18.57 -12.67
CA ASP A 86 -15.82 -18.89 -11.54
C ASP A 86 -16.95 -17.87 -11.41
N GLU A 87 -18.19 -18.32 -11.46
CA GLU A 87 -19.36 -17.44 -11.43
C GLU A 87 -19.55 -16.74 -10.08
N ARG A 88 -18.95 -17.27 -9.00
CA ARG A 88 -18.99 -16.66 -7.66
C ARG A 88 -18.31 -15.29 -7.62
N ILE A 89 -17.55 -14.90 -8.64
CA ILE A 89 -17.05 -13.53 -8.76
C ILE A 89 -18.16 -12.50 -8.80
N PHE A 90 -19.35 -12.85 -9.31
CA PHE A 90 -20.46 -11.91 -9.39
C PHE A 90 -21.15 -11.65 -8.06
N ASP A 91 -20.93 -12.51 -7.07
CA ASP A 91 -21.42 -12.35 -5.70
C ASP A 91 -20.45 -11.55 -4.81
N CYS A 92 -19.30 -11.15 -5.37
CA CYS A 92 -18.24 -10.46 -4.63
C CYS A 92 -17.95 -9.10 -5.30
N PRO A 93 -18.25 -7.95 -4.68
CA PRO A 93 -17.93 -6.64 -5.27
C PRO A 93 -16.42 -6.36 -5.42
N TYR A 94 -15.58 -7.15 -4.74
CA TYR A 94 -14.14 -7.00 -4.70
C TYR A 94 -13.46 -8.34 -4.92
N ILE A 95 -12.52 -8.39 -5.87
CA ILE A 95 -11.60 -9.50 -6.07
C ILE A 95 -10.19 -9.03 -5.73
N TYR A 96 -9.48 -9.79 -4.90
CA TYR A 96 -8.05 -9.65 -4.64
C TYR A 96 -7.29 -10.73 -5.41
N ALA A 97 -6.21 -10.32 -6.08
CA ALA A 97 -5.22 -11.23 -6.66
C ALA A 97 -3.82 -10.77 -6.27
N ASN A 98 -2.95 -11.70 -5.88
CA ASN A 98 -1.52 -11.43 -5.86
C ASN A 98 -0.94 -11.82 -7.23
N PHE A 99 -0.18 -10.91 -7.85
CA PHE A 99 0.38 -11.12 -9.18
C PHE A 99 1.22 -12.39 -9.29
N ALA A 100 2.02 -12.73 -8.27
CA ALA A 100 2.92 -13.88 -8.28
C ALA A 100 2.23 -15.22 -7.99
N ASP A 101 1.01 -15.21 -7.45
CA ASP A 101 0.24 -16.45 -7.25
C ASP A 101 -0.31 -16.99 -8.58
N ARG A 102 -0.39 -16.15 -9.62
CA ARG A 102 -0.77 -16.53 -10.98
C ARG A 102 0.43 -16.46 -11.92
N SER A 103 0.91 -17.61 -12.39
CA SER A 103 2.08 -17.69 -13.27
C SER A 103 1.83 -17.22 -14.70
N ASP A 104 0.59 -17.33 -15.19
CA ASP A 104 0.20 -16.95 -16.56
C ASP A 104 -1.04 -16.07 -16.52
N TRP A 105 -0.91 -14.83 -16.99
CA TRP A 105 -1.99 -13.84 -17.06
C TRP A 105 -2.74 -13.84 -18.40
N THR A 106 -2.43 -14.76 -19.31
CA THR A 106 -3.22 -14.99 -20.51
C THR A 106 -4.60 -15.51 -20.12
N PHE A 107 -5.64 -14.77 -20.50
CA PHE A 107 -7.02 -15.13 -20.16
C PHE A 107 -7.62 -16.10 -21.19
N SER A 108 -8.29 -17.15 -20.71
CA SER A 108 -9.14 -18.00 -21.56
C SER A 108 -10.31 -17.19 -22.14
N GLU A 109 -11.01 -17.71 -23.15
CA GLU A 109 -12.23 -17.07 -23.67
C GLU A 109 -13.31 -16.86 -22.61
N ARG A 110 -13.45 -17.83 -21.70
CA ARG A 110 -14.43 -17.74 -20.61
C ARG A 110 -13.98 -16.75 -19.55
N GLU A 111 -12.70 -16.73 -19.16
CA GLU A 111 -12.16 -15.70 -18.27
C GLU A 111 -12.36 -14.30 -18.86
N ARG A 112 -12.09 -14.13 -20.16
CA ARG A 112 -12.30 -12.85 -20.84
C ARG A 112 -13.74 -12.40 -20.76
N THR A 113 -14.69 -13.30 -21.03
CA THR A 113 -16.13 -12.99 -21.00
C THR A 113 -16.58 -12.63 -19.58
N GLN A 114 -16.23 -13.45 -18.60
CA GLN A 114 -16.65 -13.31 -17.20
C GLN A 114 -16.03 -12.07 -16.56
N LEU A 115 -14.71 -11.90 -16.67
CA LEU A 115 -13.99 -10.78 -16.06
C LEU A 115 -14.38 -9.44 -16.71
N LYS A 116 -14.56 -9.41 -18.04
CA LYS A 116 -15.07 -8.21 -18.72
C LYS A 116 -16.48 -7.86 -18.22
N GLY A 117 -17.37 -8.85 -18.09
CA GLY A 117 -18.71 -8.67 -17.55
C GLY A 117 -18.69 -8.14 -16.11
N TYR A 118 -17.86 -8.74 -15.25
CA TYR A 118 -17.66 -8.36 -13.86
C TYR A 118 -17.23 -6.89 -13.74
N LEU A 119 -16.14 -6.52 -14.41
CA LEU A 119 -15.60 -5.15 -14.37
C LEU A 119 -16.54 -4.14 -15.03
N SER A 120 -17.32 -4.54 -16.04
CA SER A 120 -18.29 -3.64 -16.68
C SER A 120 -19.53 -3.38 -15.82
N ARG A 121 -19.87 -4.29 -14.89
CA ARG A 121 -21.05 -4.21 -14.02
C ARG A 121 -20.81 -3.56 -12.66
N GLY A 122 -19.60 -3.10 -12.38
CA GLY A 122 -19.28 -2.47 -11.08
C GLY A 122 -18.24 -3.22 -10.27
N GLY A 123 -17.91 -4.46 -10.63
CA GLY A 123 -16.90 -5.25 -9.94
C GLY A 123 -15.52 -4.56 -9.89
N PHE A 124 -14.84 -4.67 -8.76
CA PHE A 124 -13.50 -4.11 -8.56
C PHE A 124 -12.46 -5.23 -8.47
N LEU A 125 -11.33 -5.09 -9.17
CA LEU A 125 -10.21 -6.02 -9.08
C LEU A 125 -8.96 -5.30 -8.56
N TYR A 126 -8.43 -5.77 -7.45
CA TYR A 126 -7.14 -5.34 -6.93
C TYR A 126 -6.07 -6.41 -7.20
N ILE A 127 -5.01 -6.02 -7.91
CA ILE A 127 -3.85 -6.84 -8.20
C ILE A 127 -2.65 -6.31 -7.40
N ASP A 128 -2.30 -7.02 -6.33
CA ASP A 128 -1.13 -6.71 -5.51
C ASP A 128 0.16 -7.25 -6.16
N ALA A 129 1.28 -6.56 -5.96
CA ALA A 129 2.58 -6.86 -6.57
C ALA A 129 2.58 -6.96 -8.12
N GLY A 130 1.60 -6.33 -8.77
CA GLY A 130 1.49 -6.24 -10.23
C GLY A 130 2.26 -5.07 -10.85
N ILE A 131 2.91 -4.24 -10.01
CA ILE A 131 3.92 -3.27 -10.41
C ILE A 131 5.27 -3.76 -9.86
N ASN A 132 6.19 -4.10 -10.76
CA ASN A 132 7.57 -4.46 -10.40
C ASN A 132 8.52 -3.67 -11.29
N ALA A 133 9.56 -3.08 -10.72
CA ALA A 133 10.67 -2.56 -11.49
C ALA A 133 11.39 -3.66 -12.27
N GLU A 134 12.02 -3.30 -13.39
CA GLU A 134 12.74 -4.25 -14.27
C GLU A 134 13.62 -5.24 -13.48
N PHE A 135 14.44 -4.76 -12.54
CA PHE A 135 15.33 -5.59 -11.72
C PHE A 135 14.64 -6.53 -10.73
N LEU A 136 13.32 -6.38 -10.51
CA LEU A 136 12.51 -7.26 -9.68
C LEU A 136 11.76 -8.31 -10.51
N ARG A 137 11.74 -8.19 -11.84
CA ARG A 137 10.95 -9.08 -12.73
C ARG A 137 11.64 -10.41 -13.00
N GLU A 138 12.96 -10.51 -12.83
CA GLU A 138 13.71 -11.77 -13.04
C GLU A 138 13.26 -12.91 -12.11
N SER A 139 12.69 -12.58 -10.95
CA SER A 139 12.20 -13.57 -9.99
C SER A 139 10.99 -13.02 -9.24
N ALA A 140 9.91 -13.80 -9.25
CA ALA A 140 8.70 -13.48 -8.50
C ALA A 140 9.00 -13.19 -7.03
N ALA A 141 9.92 -13.92 -6.40
CA ALA A 141 10.30 -13.71 -5.01
C ALA A 141 10.84 -12.28 -4.75
N LEU A 142 11.54 -11.68 -5.71
CA LEU A 142 12.08 -10.32 -5.57
C LEU A 142 10.95 -9.28 -5.56
N GLY A 143 10.02 -9.36 -6.52
CA GLY A 143 8.83 -8.50 -6.56
C GLY A 143 7.90 -8.69 -5.35
N GLN A 144 7.97 -9.83 -4.67
CA GLN A 144 7.21 -10.11 -3.46
C GLN A 144 7.87 -9.58 -2.18
N HIS A 145 9.12 -9.13 -2.21
CA HIS A 145 9.83 -8.62 -1.03
C HIS A 145 10.28 -7.16 -1.14
N HIS A 146 10.10 -6.55 -2.30
CA HIS A 146 10.50 -5.17 -2.57
C HIS A 146 9.37 -4.38 -3.20
N SER A 147 8.80 -3.43 -2.44
CA SER A 147 7.77 -2.52 -2.94
C SER A 147 8.31 -1.37 -3.82
N PHE A 148 9.52 -1.51 -4.37
CA PHE A 148 10.02 -0.53 -5.34
C PHE A 148 9.20 -0.69 -6.62
N GLY A 149 8.40 0.33 -6.93
CA GLY A 149 7.42 0.29 -8.02
C GLY A 149 7.70 1.33 -9.09
N GLU A 150 7.65 0.91 -10.35
CA GLU A 150 7.49 1.85 -11.48
C GLU A 150 6.10 2.49 -11.45
N TRP A 151 5.89 3.51 -12.25
CA TRP A 151 4.55 4.08 -12.46
C TRP A 151 3.81 3.41 -13.63
N ASP A 152 4.05 2.11 -13.82
CA ASP A 152 3.43 1.31 -14.87
C ASP A 152 3.15 -0.12 -14.39
N ALA A 153 2.14 -0.77 -14.97
CA ALA A 153 1.84 -2.16 -14.69
C ALA A 153 2.86 -3.10 -15.37
N CYS A 154 3.08 -4.28 -14.80
CA CYS A 154 3.85 -5.34 -15.44
C CYS A 154 3.34 -5.61 -16.88
N PRO A 155 4.24 -5.87 -17.85
CA PRO A 155 3.87 -6.10 -19.25
C PRO A 155 2.75 -7.14 -19.44
N GLN A 156 2.81 -8.23 -18.67
CA GLN A 156 1.82 -9.32 -18.71
C GLN A 156 0.41 -8.83 -18.39
N LEU A 157 0.26 -7.89 -17.43
CA LEU A 157 -1.04 -7.29 -17.11
C LEU A 157 -1.50 -6.35 -18.24
N LYS A 158 -0.58 -5.57 -18.81
CA LYS A 158 -0.93 -4.67 -19.93
C LYS A 158 -1.46 -5.45 -21.14
N GLU A 159 -0.78 -6.53 -21.50
CA GLU A 159 -1.20 -7.44 -22.57
C GLU A 159 -2.56 -8.08 -22.24
N ALA A 160 -2.67 -8.70 -21.07
CA ALA A 160 -3.90 -9.39 -20.64
C ALA A 160 -5.13 -8.47 -20.65
N PHE A 161 -5.05 -7.30 -20.01
CA PHE A 161 -6.16 -6.35 -19.96
C PHE A 161 -6.40 -5.63 -21.29
N GLY A 162 -5.39 -5.52 -22.15
CA GLY A 162 -5.54 -5.06 -23.53
C GLY A 162 -6.47 -5.96 -24.35
N THR A 163 -6.49 -7.28 -24.06
CA THR A 163 -7.44 -8.22 -24.70
C THR A 163 -8.88 -8.04 -24.22
N LEU A 164 -9.09 -7.59 -22.96
CA LEU A 164 -10.42 -7.37 -22.39
C LEU A 164 -11.05 -6.07 -22.87
N PHE A 165 -10.24 -5.01 -22.87
CA PHE A 165 -10.67 -3.66 -23.20
C PHE A 165 -9.69 -2.98 -24.18
N PRO A 166 -9.78 -3.31 -25.48
CA PRO A 166 -8.96 -2.67 -26.50
C PRO A 166 -9.05 -1.13 -26.44
N GLY A 167 -7.90 -0.46 -26.53
CA GLY A 167 -7.80 1.00 -26.43
C GLY A 167 -7.83 1.58 -25.02
N LYS A 168 -7.99 0.76 -23.97
CA LYS A 168 -7.77 1.16 -22.59
C LYS A 168 -6.37 0.77 -22.13
N ALA A 169 -5.78 1.57 -21.25
CA ALA A 169 -4.46 1.32 -20.68
C ALA A 169 -4.47 1.62 -19.19
N PHE A 170 -3.60 0.95 -18.44
CA PHE A 170 -3.27 1.34 -17.08
C PHE A 170 -2.64 2.72 -17.08
N ARG A 171 -3.03 3.55 -16.12
CA ARG A 171 -2.50 4.91 -15.94
C ARG A 171 -2.11 5.14 -14.49
N PRO A 172 -1.02 5.90 -14.22
CA PRO A 172 -0.71 6.38 -12.88
C PRO A 172 -1.94 7.01 -12.21
N LEU A 173 -2.18 6.62 -10.96
CA LEU A 173 -3.16 7.29 -10.13
C LEU A 173 -2.52 8.52 -9.49
N SER A 174 -3.15 9.68 -9.66
CA SER A 174 -2.74 10.89 -8.96
C SER A 174 -2.75 10.64 -7.45
N ARG A 175 -1.77 11.20 -6.75
CA ARG A 175 -1.66 11.18 -5.28
C ARG A 175 -2.90 11.74 -4.58
N SER A 176 -3.64 12.63 -5.25
CA SER A 176 -4.91 13.18 -4.78
C SER A 176 -6.14 12.28 -5.03
N HIS A 177 -5.96 11.11 -5.66
CA HIS A 177 -7.08 10.24 -5.99
C HIS A 177 -7.85 9.82 -4.73
N PRO A 178 -9.20 9.86 -4.73
CA PRO A 178 -10.00 9.57 -3.52
C PRO A 178 -9.72 8.20 -2.89
N ILE A 179 -9.25 7.23 -3.69
CA ILE A 179 -8.85 5.89 -3.21
C ILE A 179 -7.80 5.91 -2.10
N PHE A 180 -7.01 6.98 -1.95
CA PHE A 180 -6.00 7.09 -0.90
C PHE A 180 -6.51 7.77 0.38
N ARG A 181 -7.75 8.26 0.39
CA ARG A 181 -8.28 9.12 1.46
C ARG A 181 -9.76 8.93 1.79
N VAL A 182 -10.40 7.90 1.23
CA VAL A 182 -11.84 7.64 1.43
C VAL A 182 -12.20 7.38 2.91
N HIS A 183 -11.29 6.81 3.70
CA HIS A 183 -11.51 6.55 5.12
C HIS A 183 -10.37 7.05 5.99
N HIS A 184 -9.13 6.68 5.67
CA HIS A 184 -7.93 7.20 6.29
C HIS A 184 -7.25 8.20 5.36
N ALA A 185 -7.11 9.44 5.81
CA ALA A 185 -6.28 10.44 5.16
C ALA A 185 -5.01 10.68 5.97
N GLY A 186 -3.90 10.99 5.30
CA GLY A 186 -2.65 11.27 6.00
C GLY A 186 -1.83 10.03 6.35
N LEU A 187 -0.65 10.31 6.90
CA LEU A 187 0.21 9.30 7.50
C LEU A 187 -0.37 8.83 8.85
N PRO A 188 -0.03 7.60 9.30
CA PRO A 188 -0.04 7.25 10.72
C PRO A 188 0.81 8.23 11.54
N ASP A 189 0.69 8.17 12.87
CA ASP A 189 1.51 9.00 13.75
C ASP A 189 3.01 8.77 13.45
N PRO A 190 3.71 9.77 12.86
CA PRO A 190 5.09 9.60 12.47
C PRO A 190 6.05 9.79 13.66
N ALA A 191 5.56 10.17 14.85
CA ALA A 191 6.39 10.42 16.02
C ALA A 191 7.15 9.18 16.51
N ILE A 192 6.67 7.98 16.17
CA ILE A 192 7.36 6.71 16.47
C ILE A 192 8.64 6.53 15.65
N LEU A 193 8.77 7.21 14.51
CA LEU A 193 9.91 7.03 13.60
C LEU A 193 11.17 7.77 14.11
N PRO A 194 12.37 7.21 13.90
CA PRO A 194 13.63 7.94 14.11
C PRO A 194 13.68 9.22 13.27
N ASP A 195 14.30 10.29 13.79
CA ASP A 195 14.24 11.64 13.19
C ASP A 195 14.57 11.69 11.69
N THR A 196 15.66 11.07 11.26
CA THR A 196 16.09 11.08 9.85
C THR A 196 15.11 10.33 8.94
N VAL A 197 14.55 9.22 9.41
CA VAL A 197 13.53 8.45 8.69
C VAL A 197 12.22 9.21 8.67
N ARG A 198 11.85 9.83 9.79
CA ARG A 198 10.63 10.61 9.97
C ARG A 198 10.60 11.79 9.04
N GLU A 199 11.67 12.58 8.98
CA GLU A 199 11.77 13.75 8.10
C GLU A 199 11.60 13.34 6.64
N PHE A 200 12.30 12.28 6.21
CA PHE A 200 12.15 11.74 4.86
C PHE A 200 10.73 11.24 4.59
N VAL A 201 10.13 10.47 5.49
CA VAL A 201 8.77 9.94 5.33
C VAL A 201 7.75 11.07 5.29
N VAL A 202 7.84 12.08 6.17
CA VAL A 202 6.90 13.20 6.17
C VAL A 202 7.01 14.01 4.88
N ASN A 203 8.23 14.30 4.42
CA ASN A 203 8.46 15.13 3.24
C ASN A 203 8.25 14.38 1.91
N GLU A 204 8.53 13.07 1.87
CA GLU A 204 8.38 12.26 0.65
C GLU A 204 7.00 11.60 0.58
N LYS A 205 6.39 11.23 1.71
CA LYS A 205 5.10 10.51 1.81
C LYS A 205 3.88 11.43 2.10
N TRP A 206 4.05 12.73 2.34
CA TRP A 206 2.94 13.68 2.57
C TRP A 206 3.29 15.13 2.15
N PRO A 207 2.33 15.99 1.75
CA PRO A 207 0.93 15.70 1.41
C PRO A 207 0.78 14.94 0.09
N ASP A 208 1.81 14.99 -0.76
CA ASP A 208 1.77 14.44 -2.10
C ASP A 208 2.31 13.01 -2.15
N GLY A 209 2.70 12.42 -1.03
CA GLY A 209 3.65 11.33 -1.12
C GLY A 209 3.08 9.94 -1.32
N THR A 210 3.88 9.11 -1.99
CA THR A 210 3.35 8.13 -2.94
C THR A 210 3.43 6.69 -2.46
N TYR A 211 2.48 5.90 -2.97
CA TYR A 211 2.74 4.54 -3.38
C TYR A 211 2.47 4.46 -4.88
N SER A 212 3.40 3.93 -5.66
CA SER A 212 3.16 3.73 -7.09
C SER A 212 1.89 2.91 -7.24
N ALA A 213 0.91 3.43 -7.95
CA ALA A 213 -0.34 2.76 -8.19
C ALA A 213 -0.82 3.13 -9.58
N VAL A 214 -1.23 2.13 -10.34
CA VAL A 214 -1.84 2.35 -11.65
C VAL A 214 -3.24 1.78 -11.68
N GLY A 215 -4.09 2.43 -12.45
CA GLY A 215 -5.49 2.08 -12.56
C GLY A 215 -5.95 1.88 -13.99
N LEU A 216 -6.84 0.92 -14.22
CA LEU A 216 -7.61 0.79 -15.46
C LEU A 216 -9.03 1.29 -15.23
N LYS A 217 -9.48 2.24 -16.06
CA LYS A 217 -10.85 2.78 -15.97
C LYS A 217 -11.84 2.11 -16.92
N VAL A 218 -12.90 1.52 -16.39
CA VAL A 218 -14.01 0.92 -17.16
C VAL A 218 -15.28 1.71 -16.83
N GLY A 219 -16.01 2.17 -17.86
CA GLY A 219 -17.20 3.01 -17.63
C GLY A 219 -16.93 4.32 -16.87
N GLY A 220 -15.74 4.91 -17.00
CA GLY A 220 -15.36 6.16 -16.33
C GLY A 220 -14.86 6.01 -14.89
N ARG A 221 -15.19 4.91 -14.21
CA ARG A 221 -14.70 4.58 -12.85
C ARG A 221 -13.41 3.78 -12.88
N LEU A 222 -12.64 3.84 -11.79
CA LEU A 222 -11.51 2.94 -11.56
C LEU A 222 -12.04 1.52 -11.29
N ALA A 223 -11.74 0.57 -12.17
CA ALA A 223 -12.23 -0.80 -12.07
C ALA A 223 -11.14 -1.83 -11.72
N VAL A 224 -9.89 -1.54 -12.09
CA VAL A 224 -8.73 -2.36 -11.74
C VAL A 224 -7.68 -1.47 -11.08
N LEU A 225 -7.23 -1.85 -9.90
CA LEU A 225 -6.10 -1.24 -9.20
C LEU A 225 -4.91 -2.20 -9.22
N VAL A 226 -3.72 -1.67 -9.50
CA VAL A 226 -2.47 -2.43 -9.46
C VAL A 226 -1.44 -1.66 -8.64
N THR A 227 -0.76 -2.35 -7.72
CA THR A 227 0.29 -1.78 -6.87
C THR A 227 1.54 -2.65 -6.86
N PRO A 228 2.69 -2.15 -6.34
CA PRO A 228 3.77 -2.98 -5.85
C PRO A 228 3.27 -3.83 -4.68
N ILE A 229 4.12 -4.71 -4.16
CA ILE A 229 3.74 -5.53 -3.01
C ILE A 229 3.37 -4.64 -1.81
N ILE A 230 2.10 -4.70 -1.41
CA ILE A 230 1.55 -4.07 -0.21
C ILE A 230 1.13 -5.12 0.82
N ALA A 231 0.76 -6.34 0.41
CA ALA A 231 0.28 -7.38 1.34
C ALA A 231 1.28 -7.79 2.43
N MET A 232 2.57 -7.51 2.24
CA MET A 232 3.56 -7.60 3.31
C MET A 232 3.19 -6.77 4.55
N GLY A 233 2.41 -5.71 4.38
CA GLY A 233 2.05 -4.71 5.38
C GLY A 233 0.86 -5.03 6.27
N TRP A 234 -0.04 -5.93 5.90
CA TRP A 234 -1.25 -6.19 6.72
C TRP A 234 -1.37 -7.62 7.25
N GLY A 235 -0.47 -8.53 6.90
CA GLY A 235 -0.50 -9.92 7.39
C GLY A 235 -0.12 -10.09 8.86
N ARG A 236 -1.05 -10.62 9.66
CA ARG A 236 -0.82 -11.06 11.05
C ARG A 236 -0.84 -12.59 11.19
N ASN A 237 -0.12 -13.11 12.18
CA ASN A 237 -0.20 -14.52 12.57
C ASN A 237 -1.37 -14.78 13.54
N THR A 238 -1.54 -16.03 13.97
CA THR A 238 -2.62 -16.44 14.89
C THR A 238 -2.55 -15.78 16.27
N LEU A 239 -1.38 -15.28 16.67
CA LEU A 239 -1.18 -14.54 17.92
C LEU A 239 -1.42 -13.02 17.75
N GLY A 240 -1.79 -12.58 16.55
CA GLY A 240 -2.01 -11.16 16.24
C GLY A 240 -0.73 -10.36 15.94
N ASN A 241 0.44 -10.99 15.97
CA ASN A 241 1.71 -10.34 15.66
C ASN A 241 1.88 -10.19 14.14
N TRP A 242 2.55 -9.12 13.71
CA TRP A 242 2.94 -8.94 12.32
C TRP A 242 3.83 -10.08 11.84
N ARG A 243 3.60 -10.57 10.61
CA ARG A 243 4.38 -11.69 10.04
C ARG A 243 5.67 -11.26 9.37
N THR A 244 5.76 -10.02 8.93
CA THR A 244 6.89 -9.51 8.17
C THR A 244 7.60 -8.45 8.98
N THR A 245 8.85 -8.19 8.61
CA THR A 245 9.61 -7.04 9.08
C THR A 245 9.84 -6.13 7.90
N ILE A 246 9.40 -4.89 8.00
CA ILE A 246 9.45 -3.91 6.92
C ILE A 246 10.57 -2.92 7.18
N ARG A 247 11.35 -2.64 6.13
CA ARG A 247 12.41 -1.64 6.14
C ARG A 247 12.05 -0.51 5.19
N PHE A 248 12.46 0.70 5.53
CA PHE A 248 12.29 1.85 4.65
C PHE A 248 13.56 2.13 3.88
N ARG A 249 13.39 2.40 2.59
CA ARG A 249 14.41 2.93 1.71
C ARG A 249 14.38 4.45 1.84
N VAL A 250 15.40 5.02 2.46
CA VAL A 250 15.50 6.45 2.77
C VAL A 250 16.59 7.05 1.91
N ARG A 251 16.35 8.25 1.36
CA ARG A 251 17.36 9.01 0.61
C ARG A 251 18.40 9.54 1.59
N GLU A 252 19.66 9.22 1.35
CA GLU A 252 20.77 9.82 2.06
C GLU A 252 20.95 11.25 1.56
N THR A 253 21.12 12.19 2.48
CA THR A 253 21.47 13.57 2.16
C THR A 253 22.72 13.96 2.91
N THR A 254 23.68 14.54 2.17
CA THR A 254 24.90 15.14 2.72
C THR A 254 25.30 16.25 1.75
N GLU A 255 25.80 17.37 2.28
CA GLU A 255 26.25 18.49 1.46
C GLU A 255 27.35 18.02 0.47
N GLY A 256 27.25 18.45 -0.79
CA GLY A 256 28.18 18.05 -1.85
C GLY A 256 28.07 16.60 -2.31
N LEU A 257 27.12 15.80 -1.78
CA LEU A 257 27.01 14.38 -2.12
C LEU A 257 26.90 14.16 -3.63
N SER A 258 25.99 14.86 -4.32
CA SER A 258 25.81 14.70 -5.79
C SER A 258 27.13 14.88 -6.56
N ASP A 259 27.93 15.89 -6.21
CA ASP A 259 29.21 16.16 -6.87
C ASP A 259 30.24 15.05 -6.61
N TYR A 260 30.32 14.55 -5.38
CA TYR A 260 31.15 13.39 -5.05
C TYR A 260 30.72 12.14 -5.84
N LEU A 261 29.42 11.93 -6.03
CA LEU A 261 28.92 10.73 -6.72
C LEU A 261 29.14 10.77 -8.24
N ARG A 262 29.17 11.96 -8.86
CA ARG A 262 29.42 12.10 -10.31
C ARG A 262 30.76 11.52 -10.76
N THR A 263 31.75 11.50 -9.86
CA THR A 263 33.11 11.00 -10.14
C THR A 263 33.40 9.64 -9.50
N ALA A 264 32.44 9.08 -8.76
CA ALA A 264 32.60 7.80 -8.08
C ALA A 264 32.58 6.64 -9.09
N ALA A 265 33.48 5.67 -8.91
CA ALA A 265 33.42 4.40 -9.64
C ALA A 265 32.22 3.59 -9.15
N TYR A 266 31.25 3.35 -10.04
CA TYR A 266 30.09 2.51 -9.77
C TYR A 266 30.25 1.12 -10.38
N SER A 267 29.93 0.09 -9.59
CA SER A 267 29.87 -1.30 -10.04
C SER A 267 28.51 -1.89 -9.67
N GLY A 268 27.89 -2.64 -10.58
CA GLY A 268 26.60 -3.29 -10.34
C GLY A 268 25.76 -3.35 -11.60
N ALA A 269 24.68 -4.14 -11.55
CA ALA A 269 23.73 -4.20 -12.65
C ALA A 269 22.94 -2.88 -12.73
N ARG A 270 22.71 -2.42 -13.97
CA ARG A 270 22.04 -1.17 -14.34
C ARG A 270 20.67 -1.49 -14.92
N PHE A 271 19.65 -0.75 -14.49
CA PHE A 271 18.27 -0.92 -14.93
C PHE A 271 17.60 0.43 -15.16
N GLU A 272 16.68 0.50 -16.11
CA GLU A 272 15.91 1.72 -16.39
C GLU A 272 14.52 1.59 -15.78
N VAL A 273 14.08 2.63 -15.07
CA VAL A 273 12.81 2.63 -14.34
C VAL A 273 12.00 3.86 -14.70
N VAL A 274 10.72 3.65 -15.01
CA VAL A 274 9.79 4.71 -15.38
C VAL A 274 9.31 5.49 -14.14
N ARG A 275 9.47 6.82 -14.19
CA ARG A 275 9.00 7.78 -13.19
C ARG A 275 7.54 8.16 -13.40
N GLU A 276 6.97 8.88 -12.43
CA GLU A 276 5.59 9.38 -12.48
C GLU A 276 5.37 10.36 -13.64
N ASP A 277 6.38 11.17 -13.95
CA ASP A 277 6.42 12.16 -15.04
C ASP A 277 6.76 11.55 -16.41
N ALA A 278 6.80 10.22 -16.51
CA ALA A 278 7.24 9.43 -17.67
C ALA A 278 8.73 9.57 -18.04
N GLY A 279 9.55 10.25 -17.23
CA GLY A 279 11.01 10.21 -17.33
C GLY A 279 11.57 8.83 -16.95
N GLN A 280 12.87 8.62 -17.21
CA GLN A 280 13.56 7.38 -16.88
C GLN A 280 14.69 7.63 -15.87
N ASP A 281 14.59 7.00 -14.70
CA ASP A 281 15.69 6.93 -13.75
C ASP A 281 16.60 5.74 -14.11
N VAL A 282 17.91 5.92 -13.97
CA VAL A 282 18.89 4.83 -14.07
C VAL A 282 19.23 4.33 -12.66
N ILE A 283 18.87 3.08 -12.38
CA ILE A 283 19.02 2.46 -11.06
C ILE A 283 20.23 1.51 -11.07
N PHE A 284 21.10 1.65 -10.07
CA PHE A 284 22.18 0.70 -9.81
C PHE A 284 21.90 -0.09 -8.52
N CYS A 285 21.94 -1.42 -8.65
CA CYS A 285 21.69 -2.33 -7.54
C CYS A 285 22.99 -2.84 -6.89
N GLN A 286 23.06 -2.80 -5.56
CA GLN A 286 24.13 -3.42 -4.77
C GLN A 286 23.68 -4.78 -4.23
N LYS A 287 24.31 -5.89 -4.65
CA LYS A 287 23.79 -7.26 -4.44
C LYS A 287 22.40 -7.43 -5.09
N ARG A 288 22.17 -8.58 -5.72
CA ARG A 288 21.08 -8.80 -6.69
C ARG A 288 19.73 -8.26 -6.15
N ALA A 289 19.26 -7.16 -6.74
CA ALA A 289 18.00 -6.44 -6.51
C ALA A 289 17.85 -5.49 -5.28
N LEU A 290 18.93 -5.00 -4.66
CA LEU A 290 18.82 -3.86 -3.71
C LEU A 290 19.23 -2.54 -4.37
N PRO A 291 18.27 -1.69 -4.79
CA PRO A 291 18.57 -0.42 -5.45
C PRO A 291 19.20 0.57 -4.46
N ALA A 292 20.46 0.94 -4.72
CA ALA A 292 21.26 1.77 -3.82
C ALA A 292 21.59 3.14 -4.42
N TRP A 293 21.70 3.24 -5.75
CA TRP A 293 22.04 4.47 -6.45
C TRP A 293 21.03 4.77 -7.54
N VAL A 294 20.72 6.05 -7.70
CA VAL A 294 19.83 6.55 -8.74
C VAL A 294 20.52 7.71 -9.45
N ASN A 295 20.59 7.62 -10.77
CA ASN A 295 20.95 8.74 -11.63
C ASN A 295 19.67 9.22 -12.33
N GLU A 296 19.32 10.49 -12.08
CA GLU A 296 18.13 11.12 -12.63
C GLU A 296 18.39 11.67 -14.05
N PRO A 297 17.34 11.89 -14.87
CA PRO A 297 17.49 12.42 -16.23
C PRO A 297 18.32 13.71 -16.32
N GLU A 298 18.23 14.57 -15.30
CA GLU A 298 18.91 15.85 -15.22
C GLU A 298 20.40 15.73 -14.80
N GLY A 299 20.89 14.50 -14.55
CA GLY A 299 22.27 14.21 -14.18
C GLY A 299 22.55 14.24 -12.67
N ASP A 300 21.51 14.43 -11.84
CA ASP A 300 21.61 14.38 -10.39
C ASP A 300 21.74 12.96 -9.87
N TRP A 301 22.59 12.78 -8.85
CA TRP A 301 22.84 11.48 -8.24
C TRP A 301 22.26 11.42 -6.82
N ARG A 302 21.60 10.31 -6.52
CA ARG A 302 21.01 10.04 -5.21
C ARG A 302 21.46 8.67 -4.69
N VAL A 303 21.72 8.61 -3.39
CA VAL A 303 21.97 7.36 -2.66
C VAL A 303 20.78 7.06 -1.78
N PHE A 304 20.44 5.78 -1.69
CA PHE A 304 19.41 5.29 -0.80
C PHE A 304 19.96 4.19 0.08
N ARG A 305 19.58 4.22 1.36
CA ARG A 305 19.87 3.14 2.33
C ARG A 305 18.59 2.56 2.89
N TYR A 306 18.67 1.31 3.33
CA TYR A 306 17.57 0.62 3.96
C TYR A 306 17.71 0.65 5.48
N TYR A 307 16.77 1.30 6.14
CA TYR A 307 16.66 1.38 7.59
C TYR A 307 15.59 0.42 8.09
N GLY A 308 15.94 -0.34 9.13
CA GLY A 308 15.03 -1.26 9.80
C GLY A 308 15.10 -1.10 11.31
N SER A 309 13.95 -0.95 11.93
CA SER A 309 13.75 -1.02 13.37
C SER A 309 12.33 -1.53 13.64
N ARG A 310 12.01 -1.81 14.91
CA ARG A 310 10.65 -2.21 15.27
C ARG A 310 9.66 -1.10 14.98
N GLU A 311 10.02 0.14 15.32
CA GLU A 311 9.25 1.36 15.10
C GLU A 311 8.94 1.60 13.62
N ILE A 312 9.95 1.45 12.76
CA ILE A 312 9.80 1.57 11.30
C ILE A 312 8.84 0.49 10.79
N SER A 313 9.02 -0.75 11.22
CA SER A 313 8.17 -1.86 10.79
C SER A 313 6.72 -1.65 11.26
N ASP A 314 6.51 -1.30 12.52
CA ASP A 314 5.19 -1.07 13.10
C ASP A 314 4.47 0.10 12.40
N PHE A 315 5.16 1.21 12.14
CA PHE A 315 4.63 2.33 11.36
C PHE A 315 4.21 1.88 9.95
N ALA A 316 5.08 1.14 9.25
CA ALA A 316 4.82 0.65 7.90
C ALA A 316 3.58 -0.25 7.85
N HIS A 317 3.44 -1.15 8.83
CA HIS A 317 2.27 -2.02 8.91
C HIS A 317 0.96 -1.24 9.09
N VAL A 318 0.96 -0.22 9.96
CA VAL A 318 -0.22 0.65 10.13
C VAL A 318 -0.51 1.39 8.83
N PHE A 319 0.51 1.95 8.17
CA PHE A 319 0.36 2.66 6.91
C PHE A 319 -0.27 1.78 5.81
N TYR A 320 0.30 0.60 5.57
CA TYR A 320 -0.23 -0.32 4.54
C TYR A 320 -1.62 -0.83 4.89
N THR A 321 -1.87 -1.18 6.15
CA THR A 321 -3.23 -1.57 6.60
C THR A 321 -4.25 -0.47 6.26
N ARG A 322 -3.92 0.79 6.53
CA ARG A 322 -4.80 1.92 6.18
C ARG A 322 -5.06 2.05 4.67
N LEU A 323 -4.04 1.82 3.84
CA LEU A 323 -4.22 1.79 2.37
C LEU A 323 -5.17 0.67 1.95
N GLY A 324 -5.04 -0.53 2.51
CA GLY A 324 -5.90 -1.67 2.19
C GLY A 324 -7.36 -1.43 2.57
N VAL A 325 -7.57 -0.81 3.74
CA VAL A 325 -8.89 -0.36 4.18
C VAL A 325 -9.47 0.63 3.16
N ASN A 326 -8.69 1.64 2.77
CA ASN A 326 -9.14 2.61 1.78
C ASN A 326 -9.46 1.97 0.42
N PHE A 327 -8.67 1.02 -0.07
CA PHE A 327 -8.90 0.35 -1.35
C PHE A 327 -10.22 -0.41 -1.35
N LEU A 328 -10.48 -1.17 -0.29
CA LEU A 328 -11.74 -1.90 -0.14
C LEU A 328 -12.93 -0.94 -0.01
N LEU A 329 -12.84 0.08 0.85
CA LEU A 329 -13.94 1.03 1.06
C LEU A 329 -14.21 1.87 -0.20
N TYR A 330 -13.19 2.22 -0.96
CA TYR A 330 -13.34 2.90 -2.25
C TYR A 330 -14.15 2.03 -3.22
N ALA A 331 -13.78 0.76 -3.36
CA ALA A 331 -14.47 -0.18 -4.24
C ALA A 331 -15.95 -0.41 -3.88
N LEU A 332 -16.30 -0.26 -2.60
CA LEU A 332 -17.69 -0.40 -2.12
C LEU A 332 -18.52 0.87 -2.24
N THR A 333 -17.90 2.03 -2.55
CA THR A 333 -18.56 3.34 -2.47
C THR A 333 -18.49 4.17 -3.75
N HIS A 334 -17.71 3.75 -4.76
CA HIS A 334 -17.46 4.49 -6.02
C HIS A 334 -17.56 3.60 -7.26
#